data_AF-A0A2T5IY75-F1
#
_entry.id   AF-A0A2T5IY75-F1
#
_cell.length_a   1.000
_cell.length_b   1.000
_cell.length_c   1.000
_cell.angle_alpha   90.00
_cell.angle_beta   90.00
_cell.angle_gamma   90.00
#
_symmetry.space_group_name_H-M   'P 1'
#
loop_
_entity.id
_entity.type
_entity.pdbx_description
1 polymer ?
#
loop_
_entity_poly.entity_id
_entity_poly.type
_entity_poly.pdbx_seq_one_letter_code
_entity_poly.pdbx_strand_id
1 'polypeptide(L)'
;MTKLLLTILGILGDKLRLLIVITLILCLGSWLQKEWHALEQAQQDHQRQQQLQAVLNQRHTQLVAAQALAQQTSQTLQAELSKRQLNVNGLNQQLQQLKQHRETLWEEHWLARHNPISRTSLELRRLDLKIAALQQQMQLAQQAVLQWQQHIQQAPATQALTQLGHELQQSNQLLAAVKKDLADSEHILSTSLVKRTGDSISAVLPSALMILAAVILLPILFKLIQYFVLAPIVSRLAPIRLLAASPNHAFIDEQLHRHTVGHISQPSLTIQLAPRDELLIHPDYLQSFSKYAHKSTQWLLNPQIPLTSWAAGLVTLVKLQSDKNEHIQLASMSNPLEELAVLSLPAGSQVVCKPRALAGVIKQREHAVYVSRHWRLFSLHAWLTLQLRYLVFHGECQLIVKGHHGIIVEHAGEARLVQQQATLGFSPDIAYSNYRCETFISYYLGKDSLFNDQFSGEAGLFFYEQAPHDSTAAGVVKRTMGGIWDAILKVFGI
;
A
#
# COMPACT_ATOMS: atom_id res chain seq x y z
N MET A 1 -37.66 -0.67 13.04
CA MET A 1 -36.85 0.56 13.20
C MET A 1 -35.60 0.31 14.04
N THR A 2 -35.70 -0.17 15.29
CA THR A 2 -34.56 -0.40 16.22
C THR A 2 -33.49 -1.39 15.73
N LYS A 3 -33.87 -2.52 15.10
CA LYS A 3 -32.90 -3.46 14.51
C LYS A 3 -32.09 -2.87 13.35
N LEU A 4 -32.66 -1.91 12.62
CA LEU A 4 -32.01 -1.21 11.51
C LEU A 4 -31.00 -0.18 12.04
N LEU A 5 -31.33 0.52 13.13
CA LEU A 5 -30.43 1.44 13.82
C LEU A 5 -29.21 0.73 14.42
N LEU A 6 -29.41 -0.42 15.07
CA LEU A 6 -28.32 -1.23 15.65
C LEU A 6 -27.36 -1.78 14.58
N THR A 7 -27.89 -2.22 13.43
CA THR A 7 -27.05 -2.70 12.32
C THR A 7 -26.27 -1.55 11.67
N ILE A 8 -26.87 -0.37 11.52
CA ILE A 8 -26.17 0.83 11.05
C ILE A 8 -25.07 1.24 12.04
N LEU A 9 -25.33 1.18 13.36
CA LEU A 9 -24.34 1.53 14.38
C LEU A 9 -23.14 0.58 14.39
N GLY A 10 -23.38 -0.72 14.20
CA GLY A 10 -22.31 -1.73 14.09
C GLY A 10 -21.44 -1.52 12.84
N ILE A 11 -22.06 -1.27 11.69
CA ILE A 11 -21.34 -0.94 10.45
C ILE A 11 -20.54 0.36 10.63
N LEU A 12 -21.11 1.37 11.27
CA LEU A 12 -20.44 2.64 11.52
C LEU A 12 -19.22 2.44 12.44
N GLY A 13 -19.33 1.63 13.49
CA GLY A 13 -18.23 1.29 14.39
C GLY A 13 -17.07 0.57 13.69
N ASP A 14 -17.38 -0.41 12.84
CA ASP A 14 -16.35 -1.13 12.07
C ASP A 14 -15.66 -0.23 11.05
N LYS A 15 -16.41 0.66 10.38
CA LYS A 15 -15.84 1.64 9.46
C LYS A 15 -15.01 2.70 10.18
N LEU A 16 -15.39 3.10 11.39
CA LEU A 16 -14.63 4.05 12.20
C LEU A 16 -13.29 3.44 12.66
N ARG A 17 -13.27 2.16 13.05
CA ARG A 17 -12.03 1.43 13.35
C ARG A 17 -11.11 1.39 12.14
N LEU A 18 -11.66 1.12 10.96
CA LEU A 18 -10.91 1.08 9.71
C LEU A 18 -10.33 2.47 9.35
N LEU A 19 -11.09 3.54 9.57
CA LEU A 19 -10.59 4.93 9.45
C LEU A 19 -9.41 5.17 10.39
N ILE A 20 -9.53 4.79 11.66
CA ILE A 20 -8.46 4.99 12.66
C ILE A 20 -7.19 4.26 12.20
N VAL A 21 -7.32 3.01 11.73
CA VAL A 21 -6.17 2.23 11.22
C VAL A 21 -5.55 2.87 9.98
N ILE A 22 -6.34 3.26 8.98
CA ILE A 22 -5.83 3.93 7.76
C ILE A 22 -5.13 5.24 8.13
N THR A 23 -5.73 6.04 8.99
CA THR A 23 -5.18 7.33 9.42
C THR A 23 -3.87 7.13 10.16
N LEU A 24 -3.80 6.12 11.04
CA LEU A 24 -2.60 5.76 11.79
C LEU A 24 -1.47 5.29 10.87
N ILE A 25 -1.76 4.43 9.89
CA ILE A 25 -0.78 3.94 8.91
C ILE A 25 -0.24 5.10 8.06
N LEU A 26 -1.12 5.95 7.54
CA LEU A 26 -0.70 7.06 6.70
C LEU A 26 0.04 8.15 7.50
N CYS A 27 -0.36 8.39 8.77
CA CYS A 27 0.37 9.29 9.67
C CYS A 27 1.77 8.75 9.98
N LEU A 28 1.90 7.45 10.28
CA LEU A 28 3.19 6.81 10.49
C LEU A 28 4.08 6.94 9.27
N GLY A 29 3.54 6.67 8.07
CA GLY A 29 4.28 6.81 6.81
C GLY A 29 4.73 8.25 6.54
N SER A 30 3.84 9.23 6.69
CA SER A 30 4.18 10.65 6.50
C SER A 30 5.17 11.16 7.55
N TRP A 31 5.06 10.70 8.79
CA TRP A 31 5.95 11.09 9.88
C TRP A 31 7.36 10.54 9.64
N LEU A 32 7.48 9.25 9.30
CA LEU A 32 8.74 8.60 8.95
C LEU A 32 9.47 9.32 7.80
N GLN A 33 8.74 9.69 6.76
CA GLN A 33 9.33 10.37 5.60
C GLN A 33 9.86 11.77 5.96
N LYS A 34 9.10 12.56 6.73
CA LYS A 34 9.54 13.89 7.16
C LYS A 34 10.71 13.81 8.13
N GLU A 35 10.69 12.86 9.06
CA GLU A 35 11.75 12.69 10.04
C GLU A 35 13.05 12.23 9.38
N TRP A 36 12.96 11.32 8.41
CA TRP A 36 14.12 10.89 7.63
C TRP A 36 14.80 12.05 6.91
N HIS A 37 14.03 12.87 6.19
CA HIS A 37 14.58 14.04 5.48
C HIS A 37 15.14 15.10 6.44
N ALA A 38 14.50 15.32 7.59
CA ALA A 38 14.99 16.28 8.57
C ALA A 38 16.28 15.79 9.26
N LEU A 39 16.39 14.50 9.56
CA LEU A 39 17.61 13.89 10.08
C LEU A 39 18.75 13.98 9.06
N GLU A 40 18.46 13.72 7.78
CA GLU A 40 19.45 13.81 6.71
C GLU A 40 19.98 15.25 6.53
N GLN A 41 19.09 16.25 6.59
CA GLN A 41 19.49 17.66 6.54
C GLN A 41 20.28 18.09 7.78
N ALA A 42 19.81 17.74 8.99
CA ALA A 42 20.50 18.06 10.23
C ALA A 42 21.90 17.42 10.29
N GLN A 43 22.04 16.19 9.79
CA GLN A 43 23.33 15.51 9.71
C GLN A 43 24.29 16.20 8.72
N GLN A 44 23.80 16.62 7.55
CA GLN A 44 24.60 17.37 6.57
C GLN A 44 25.04 18.74 7.11
N ASP A 45 24.14 19.47 7.78
CA ASP A 45 24.46 20.79 8.34
C ASP A 45 25.44 20.69 9.51
N HIS A 46 25.30 19.69 10.38
CA HIS A 46 26.27 19.44 11.44
C HIS A 46 27.66 19.10 10.88
N GLN A 47 27.74 18.27 9.83
CA GLN A 47 29.02 17.97 9.17
C GLN A 47 29.67 19.21 8.54
N ARG A 48 28.88 20.06 7.87
CA ARG A 48 29.38 21.32 7.30
C ARG A 48 29.87 22.27 8.38
N GLN A 49 29.12 22.43 9.47
CA GLN A 49 29.51 23.30 10.57
C GLN A 49 30.79 22.82 11.26
N GLN A 50 30.96 21.51 11.47
CA GLN A 50 32.21 20.94 12.00
C GLN A 50 33.41 21.19 11.09
N GLN A 51 33.25 21.01 9.78
CA GLN A 51 34.31 21.31 8.80
C GLN A 51 34.69 22.78 8.82
N LEU A 52 33.71 23.69 8.86
CA LEU A 52 33.95 25.14 8.95
C LEU A 52 34.68 25.49 10.24
N GLN A 53 34.27 24.93 11.38
CA GLN A 53 34.94 25.16 12.66
C GLN A 53 36.40 24.67 12.63
N ALA A 54 36.68 23.51 12.04
CA ALA A 54 38.04 23.00 11.90
C ALA A 54 38.92 23.93 11.06
N VAL A 55 38.41 24.41 9.92
CA VAL A 55 39.13 25.34 9.03
C VAL A 55 39.37 26.69 9.71
N LEU A 56 38.38 27.24 10.40
CA LEU A 56 38.51 28.51 11.13
C LEU A 56 39.50 28.38 12.30
N ASN A 57 39.46 27.28 13.06
CA ASN A 57 40.42 27.03 14.12
C ASN A 57 41.86 26.90 13.58
N GLN A 58 42.05 26.24 12.44
CA GLN A 58 43.36 26.12 11.81
C GLN A 58 43.89 27.49 11.37
N ARG A 59 43.04 28.31 10.73
CA ARG A 59 43.36 29.70 10.36
C ARG A 59 43.72 30.54 11.58
N HIS A 60 42.94 30.45 12.65
CA HIS A 60 43.19 31.19 13.88
C HIS A 60 44.56 30.87 14.49
N THR A 61 44.90 29.58 14.60
CA THR A 61 46.20 29.14 15.13
C THR A 61 47.37 29.67 14.28
N GLN A 62 47.22 29.70 12.95
CA GLN A 62 48.23 30.26 12.05
C GLN A 62 48.42 31.77 12.25
N LEU A 63 47.32 32.52 12.41
CA LEU A 63 47.37 33.95 12.67
C LEU A 63 48.02 34.28 14.03
N VAL A 64 47.71 33.51 15.08
CA VAL A 64 48.35 33.66 16.40
C VAL A 64 49.86 33.41 16.32
N ALA A 65 50.28 32.36 15.61
CA ALA A 65 51.71 32.08 15.42
C ALA A 65 52.41 33.19 14.64
N ALA A 66 51.79 33.71 13.57
CA ALA A 66 52.32 34.84 12.81
C ALA A 66 52.43 36.12 13.65
N GLN A 67 51.42 36.38 14.50
CA GLN A 67 51.45 37.52 15.43
C GLN A 67 52.60 37.39 16.43
N ALA A 68 52.83 36.22 17.01
CA ALA A 68 53.93 36.00 17.94
C ALA A 68 55.30 36.29 17.30
N LEU A 69 55.51 35.84 16.05
CA LEU A 69 56.74 36.12 15.29
C LEU A 69 56.91 37.62 15.00
N ALA A 70 55.83 38.30 14.59
CA ALA A 70 55.86 39.72 14.32
C ALA A 70 56.08 40.55 15.60
N GLN A 71 55.54 40.11 16.75
CA GLN A 71 55.78 40.73 18.05
C GLN A 71 57.24 40.59 18.47
N GLN A 72 57.83 39.40 18.32
CA GLN A 72 59.22 39.16 18.65
C GLN A 72 60.16 40.06 17.82
N THR A 73 59.91 40.19 16.52
CA THR A 73 60.70 41.08 15.64
C THR A 73 60.50 42.57 15.95
N SER A 74 59.30 42.99 16.33
CA SER A 74 59.08 44.38 16.79
C SER A 74 59.81 44.66 18.10
N GLN A 75 59.84 43.71 19.05
CA GLN A 75 60.54 43.86 20.32
C GLN A 75 62.05 43.99 20.13
N THR A 76 62.65 43.20 19.23
CA THR A 76 64.08 43.32 18.94
C THR A 76 64.43 44.66 18.33
N LEU A 77 63.63 45.16 17.39
CA LEU A 77 63.81 46.49 16.80
C LEU A 77 63.67 47.61 17.83
N GLN A 78 62.70 47.54 18.74
CA GLN A 78 62.54 48.52 19.81
C GLN A 78 63.72 48.49 20.81
N ALA A 79 64.24 47.30 21.13
CA ALA A 79 65.40 47.15 22.00
C ALA A 79 66.69 47.73 21.38
N GLU A 80 66.84 47.67 20.05
CA GLU A 80 67.96 48.32 19.35
C GLU A 80 67.82 49.84 19.34
N LEU A 81 66.59 50.36 19.16
CA LEU A 81 66.33 51.79 19.21
C LEU A 81 66.63 52.35 20.61
N SER A 82 66.21 51.66 21.67
CA SER A 82 66.48 52.09 23.04
C SER A 82 67.98 52.11 23.35
N LYS A 83 68.75 51.12 22.87
CA LYS A 83 70.22 51.13 22.95
C LYS A 83 70.84 52.35 22.26
N ARG A 84 70.36 52.73 21.08
CA ARG A 84 70.86 53.92 20.35
C ARG A 84 70.49 55.23 21.07
N GLN A 85 69.29 55.32 21.63
CA GLN A 85 68.89 56.47 22.44
C GLN A 85 69.74 56.64 23.69
N LEU A 86 70.07 55.54 24.38
CA LEU A 86 70.97 55.57 25.53
C LEU A 86 72.36 56.09 25.14
N ASN A 87 72.87 55.73 23.96
CA ASN A 87 74.14 56.27 23.46
C ASN A 87 74.07 57.78 23.22
N VAL A 88 73.01 58.29 22.57
CA VAL A 88 72.80 59.74 22.38
C VAL A 88 72.72 60.47 23.73
N ASN A 89 72.02 59.91 24.70
CA ASN A 89 71.93 60.49 26.05
C ASN A 89 73.30 60.53 26.74
N GLY A 90 74.11 59.48 26.60
CA GLY A 90 75.49 59.45 27.10
C GLY A 90 76.39 60.51 26.46
N LEU A 91 76.31 60.68 25.14
CA LEU A 91 77.02 61.75 24.42
C LEU A 91 76.59 63.14 24.90
N ASN A 92 75.30 63.35 25.15
CA ASN A 92 74.78 64.62 25.67
C ASN A 92 75.32 64.91 27.08
N GLN A 93 75.36 63.91 27.96
CA GLN A 93 75.96 64.05 29.29
C GLN A 93 77.44 64.42 29.22
N GLN A 94 78.21 63.77 28.34
CA GLN A 94 79.63 64.10 28.13
C GLN A 94 79.82 65.53 27.60
N LEU A 95 78.97 65.97 26.67
CA LEU A 95 78.99 67.33 26.14
C LEU A 95 78.73 68.37 27.25
N GLN A 96 77.74 68.10 28.12
CA GLN A 96 77.42 68.97 29.26
C GLN A 96 78.59 69.06 30.25
N GLN A 97 79.23 67.94 30.58
CA GLN A 97 80.40 67.92 31.46
C GLN A 97 81.55 68.73 30.88
N LEU A 98 81.83 68.62 29.57
CA LEU A 98 82.90 69.41 28.93
C LEU A 98 82.57 70.90 28.87
N LYS A 99 81.31 71.28 28.64
CA LYS A 99 80.87 72.68 28.69
C LYS A 99 81.02 73.27 30.07
N GLN A 100 80.60 72.56 31.11
CA GLN A 100 80.79 72.97 32.50
C GLN A 100 82.27 73.12 32.83
N HIS A 101 83.13 72.16 32.45
CA HIS A 101 84.56 72.24 32.69
C HIS A 101 85.24 73.42 31.97
N ARG A 102 84.79 73.71 30.75
CA ARG A 102 85.23 74.90 30.01
C ARG A 102 84.80 76.19 30.73
N GLU A 103 83.56 76.26 31.22
CA GLU A 103 83.03 77.42 31.95
C GLU A 103 83.78 77.65 33.27
N THR A 104 84.02 76.61 34.08
CA THR A 104 84.79 76.74 35.33
C THR A 104 86.21 77.25 35.07
N LEU A 105 86.91 76.68 34.08
CA LEU A 105 88.25 77.13 33.71
C LEU A 105 88.27 78.57 33.16
N TRP A 106 87.20 79.00 32.50
CA TRP A 106 87.05 80.35 31.97
C TRP A 106 86.83 81.41 33.06
N GLU A 107 86.08 81.05 34.10
CA GLU A 107 85.76 81.89 35.25
C GLU A 107 86.93 82.00 36.23
N GLU A 108 87.59 80.89 36.57
CA GLU A 108 88.68 80.83 37.56
C GLU A 108 89.97 81.55 37.09
N HIS A 109 90.20 81.64 35.77
CA HIS A 109 91.47 82.09 35.20
C HIS A 109 91.35 83.33 34.30
N TRP A 110 90.79 84.41 34.85
CA TRP A 110 90.54 85.70 34.17
C TRP A 110 91.76 86.28 33.42
N LEU A 111 92.95 86.31 34.03
CA LEU A 111 94.16 86.88 33.39
C LEU A 111 94.79 85.90 32.37
N ALA A 112 94.86 84.61 32.73
CA ALA A 112 95.56 83.61 31.93
C ALA A 112 94.82 83.28 30.63
N ARG A 113 93.48 83.41 30.58
CA ARG A 113 92.68 83.14 29.37
C ARG A 113 92.98 84.06 28.19
N HIS A 114 93.40 85.31 28.45
CA HIS A 114 93.66 86.32 27.41
C HIS A 114 95.08 86.24 26.84
N ASN A 115 95.99 85.51 27.49
CA ASN A 115 97.34 85.28 26.98
C ASN A 115 97.36 84.01 26.12
N PRO A 116 97.60 84.09 24.79
CA PRO A 116 97.51 82.94 23.88
C PRO A 116 98.59 81.86 24.08
N ILE A 117 99.64 82.15 24.84
CA ILE A 117 100.76 81.23 25.13
C ILE A 117 100.56 80.53 26.48
N SER A 118 99.57 80.94 27.27
CA SER A 118 99.30 80.34 28.58
C SER A 118 98.82 78.89 28.44
N ARG A 119 99.08 78.07 29.46
CA ARG A 119 98.56 76.70 29.50
C ARG A 119 97.03 76.67 29.46
N THR A 120 96.38 77.62 30.15
CA THR A 120 94.93 77.76 30.21
C THR A 120 94.31 78.08 28.84
N SER A 121 94.90 78.99 28.04
CA SER A 121 94.37 79.31 26.72
C SER A 121 94.49 78.13 25.74
N LEU A 122 95.57 77.35 25.84
CA LEU A 122 95.75 76.13 25.05
C LEU A 122 94.75 75.03 25.45
N GLU A 123 94.47 74.90 26.76
CA GLU A 123 93.49 73.96 27.28
C GLU A 123 92.05 74.32 26.89
N LEU A 124 91.69 75.60 26.96
CA LEU A 124 90.40 76.11 26.46
C LEU A 124 90.21 75.81 24.96
N ARG A 125 91.24 76.03 24.13
CA ARG A 125 91.19 75.67 22.70
C ARG A 125 91.01 74.16 22.47
N ARG A 126 91.67 73.32 23.28
CA ARG A 126 91.48 71.86 23.22
C ARG A 126 90.06 71.47 23.61
N LEU A 127 89.49 72.12 24.62
CA LEU A 127 88.10 71.88 25.03
C LEU A 127 87.12 72.36 23.97
N ASP A 128 87.33 73.52 23.36
CA ASP A 128 86.49 74.02 22.26
C ASP A 128 86.48 73.06 21.06
N LEU A 129 87.65 72.52 20.68
CA LEU A 129 87.75 71.51 19.62
C LEU A 129 87.03 70.21 20.00
N LYS A 130 87.18 69.74 21.26
CA LYS A 130 86.47 68.54 21.75
C LYS A 130 84.96 68.75 21.79
N ILE A 131 84.49 69.90 22.26
CA ILE A 131 83.07 70.26 22.30
C ILE A 131 82.51 70.30 20.88
N ALA A 132 83.21 70.94 19.93
CA ALA A 132 82.78 70.99 18.53
C ALA A 132 82.68 69.58 17.90
N ALA A 133 83.68 68.72 18.12
CA ALA A 133 83.69 67.35 17.63
C ALA A 133 82.54 66.50 18.22
N LEU A 134 82.33 66.56 19.54
CA LEU A 134 81.24 65.84 20.21
C LEU A 134 79.87 66.40 19.83
N GLN A 135 79.75 67.71 19.64
CA GLN A 135 78.51 68.33 19.18
C GLN A 135 78.13 67.86 17.78
N GLN A 136 79.11 67.76 16.87
CA GLN A 136 78.90 67.18 15.54
C GLN A 136 78.52 65.69 15.62
N GLN A 137 79.23 64.91 16.44
CA GLN A 137 78.91 63.48 16.64
C GLN A 137 77.50 63.29 17.21
N MET A 138 77.08 64.12 18.16
CA MET A 138 75.74 64.10 18.73
C MET A 138 74.68 64.43 17.68
N GLN A 139 74.88 65.47 16.85
CA GLN A 139 73.95 65.82 15.78
C GLN A 139 73.75 64.68 14.78
N LEU A 140 74.84 64.03 14.35
CA LEU A 140 74.78 62.86 13.47
C LEU A 140 74.06 61.68 14.14
N ALA A 141 74.35 61.43 15.42
CA ALA A 141 73.71 60.36 16.17
C ALA A 141 72.19 60.62 16.36
N GLN A 142 71.78 61.86 16.59
CA GLN A 142 70.36 62.25 16.68
C GLN A 142 69.64 62.08 15.33
N GLN A 143 70.25 62.52 14.23
CA GLN A 143 69.70 62.30 12.89
C GLN A 143 69.55 60.82 12.56
N ALA A 144 70.56 60.01 12.91
CA ALA A 144 70.52 58.56 12.74
C ALA A 144 69.38 57.93 13.55
N VAL A 145 69.13 58.36 14.80
CA VAL A 145 68.01 57.89 15.61
C VAL A 145 66.66 58.24 14.98
N LEU A 146 66.49 59.46 14.46
CA LEU A 146 65.25 59.88 13.79
C LEU A 146 64.97 59.05 12.52
N GLN A 147 65.97 58.84 11.68
CA GLN A 147 65.86 57.99 10.50
C GLN A 147 65.50 56.55 10.88
N TRP A 148 66.10 56.03 11.95
CA TRP A 148 65.82 54.69 12.43
C TRP A 148 64.41 54.55 13.01
N GLN A 149 63.92 55.58 13.71
CA GLN A 149 62.55 55.63 14.22
C GLN A 149 61.54 55.61 13.07
N GLN A 150 61.79 56.37 12.01
CA GLN A 150 60.97 56.35 10.79
C GLN A 150 61.00 54.97 10.12
N HIS A 151 62.18 54.35 10.02
CA HIS A 151 62.32 53.01 9.46
C HIS A 151 61.55 51.94 10.26
N ILE A 152 61.50 52.03 11.60
CA ILE A 152 60.68 51.11 12.43
C ILE A 152 59.18 51.33 12.21
N GLN A 153 58.73 52.59 12.11
CA GLN A 153 57.33 52.90 11.85
C GLN A 153 56.86 52.42 10.47
N GLN A 154 57.77 52.40 9.49
CA GLN A 154 57.52 51.92 8.13
C GLN A 154 57.90 50.44 7.93
N ALA A 155 58.45 49.78 8.95
CA ALA A 155 58.87 48.40 8.84
C ALA A 155 57.65 47.50 8.56
N PRO A 156 57.79 46.51 7.65
CA PRO A 156 56.67 45.62 7.32
C PRO A 156 56.16 44.85 8.54
N ALA A 157 57.02 44.60 9.54
CA ALA A 157 56.63 43.91 10.78
C ALA A 157 55.64 44.72 11.65
N THR A 158 55.78 46.04 11.74
CA THR A 158 54.88 46.88 12.56
C THR A 158 53.54 47.08 11.87
N GLN A 159 53.53 47.22 10.54
CA GLN A 159 52.30 47.24 9.75
C GLN A 159 51.58 45.88 9.78
N ALA A 160 52.32 44.77 9.64
CA ALA A 160 51.78 43.42 9.73
C ALA A 160 51.13 43.16 11.10
N LEU A 161 51.68 43.66 12.20
CA LEU A 161 51.05 43.53 13.53
C LEU A 161 49.68 44.20 13.62
N THR A 162 49.53 45.39 13.03
CA THR A 162 48.23 46.09 13.02
C THR A 162 47.20 45.35 12.18
N GLN A 163 47.61 44.84 11.01
CA GLN A 163 46.74 44.06 10.12
C GLN A 163 46.34 42.72 10.74
N LEU A 164 47.31 41.95 11.26
CA LEU A 164 47.07 40.68 11.95
C LEU A 164 46.17 40.84 13.17
N GLY A 165 46.28 41.96 13.89
CA GLY A 165 45.39 42.29 15.01
C GLY A 165 43.93 42.42 14.57
N HIS A 166 43.67 43.11 13.45
CA HIS A 166 42.34 43.22 12.89
C HIS A 166 41.81 41.87 12.36
N GLU A 167 42.63 41.09 11.68
CA GLU A 167 42.26 39.76 11.18
C GLU A 167 41.94 38.77 12.31
N LEU A 168 42.69 38.80 13.42
CA LEU A 168 42.41 37.99 14.60
C LEU A 168 41.09 38.38 15.27
N GLN A 169 40.79 39.67 15.34
CA GLN A 169 39.53 40.15 15.91
C GLN A 169 38.33 39.69 15.05
N GLN A 170 38.44 39.77 13.72
CA GLN A 170 37.42 39.27 12.81
C GLN A 170 37.26 37.74 12.91
N SER A 171 38.37 37.00 12.96
CA SER A 171 38.35 35.55 13.14
C SER A 171 37.66 35.14 14.45
N ASN A 172 37.89 35.88 15.54
CA ASN A 172 37.24 35.61 16.83
C ASN A 172 35.74 35.89 16.81
N GLN A 173 35.30 36.95 16.14
CA GLN A 173 33.88 37.25 15.96
C GLN A 173 33.17 36.17 15.14
N LEU A 174 33.80 35.68 14.07
CA LEU A 174 33.26 34.58 13.26
C LEU A 174 33.18 33.27 14.05
N LEU A 175 34.22 32.92 14.82
CA LEU A 175 34.21 31.73 15.69
C LEU A 175 33.12 31.81 16.77
N ALA A 176 32.90 32.99 17.35
CA ALA A 176 31.84 33.19 18.33
C ALA A 176 30.43 33.08 17.72
N ALA A 177 30.23 33.64 16.52
CA ALA A 177 28.97 33.54 15.80
C ALA A 177 28.63 32.09 15.43
N VAL A 178 29.58 31.35 14.87
CA VAL A 178 29.40 29.93 14.51
C VAL A 178 29.09 29.07 15.74
N LYS A 179 29.78 29.30 16.88
CA LYS A 179 29.49 28.59 18.13
C LYS A 179 28.07 28.87 18.64
N LYS A 180 27.58 30.09 18.48
CA LYS A 180 26.24 30.47 18.90
C LYS A 180 25.17 29.84 18.02
N ASP A 181 25.34 29.88 16.70
CA ASP A 181 24.40 29.27 15.75
C ASP A 181 24.29 27.74 15.94
N LEU A 182 25.37 27.10 16.39
CA LEU A 182 25.37 25.66 16.68
C LEU A 182 24.55 25.32 17.94
N ALA A 183 24.68 26.13 19.00
CA ALA A 183 23.88 25.97 20.21
C ALA A 183 22.38 26.27 19.98
N ASP A 184 22.08 27.27 19.16
CA ASP A 184 20.70 27.63 18.80
C ASP A 184 20.04 26.55 17.93
N SER A 185 20.80 25.90 17.04
CA SER A 185 20.32 24.79 16.21
C SER A 185 19.95 23.56 17.05
N GLU A 186 20.73 23.25 18.09
CA GLU A 186 20.49 22.12 18.99
C GLU A 186 19.19 22.30 19.81
N HIS A 187 18.90 23.53 20.22
CA HIS A 187 17.68 23.86 20.97
C HIS A 187 16.41 23.83 20.10
N ILE A 188 16.50 24.18 18.81
CA ILE A 188 15.36 24.15 17.87
C ILE A 188 14.96 22.71 17.53
N LEU A 189 15.91 21.79 17.48
CA LEU A 189 15.64 20.37 17.19
C LEU A 189 14.75 19.72 18.26
N SER A 190 14.94 20.06 19.54
CA SER A 190 14.18 19.46 20.65
C SER A 190 12.72 19.94 20.75
N THR A 191 12.45 21.20 20.39
CA THR A 191 11.11 21.81 20.51
C THR A 191 10.22 21.60 19.28
N SER A 192 10.80 21.22 18.12
CA SER A 192 10.04 21.07 16.87
C SER A 192 9.22 19.77 16.75
N LEU A 193 9.52 18.75 17.57
CA LEU A 193 8.87 17.44 17.48
C LEU A 193 7.36 17.49 17.73
N VAL A 194 6.90 18.33 18.66
CA VAL A 194 5.47 18.42 19.05
C VAL A 194 4.64 19.21 18.02
N LYS A 195 5.22 20.24 17.37
CA LYS A 195 4.52 20.95 16.29
C LYS A 195 4.50 20.12 14.99
N ARG A 196 5.57 19.37 14.69
CA ARG A 196 5.68 18.54 13.47
C ARG A 196 4.71 17.36 13.43
N THR A 197 4.32 16.79 14.58
CA THR A 197 3.33 15.72 14.64
C THR A 197 1.92 16.23 14.29
N GLY A 198 1.56 17.45 14.71
CA GLY A 198 0.30 18.09 14.33
C GLY A 198 0.16 18.36 12.82
N ASP A 199 1.21 18.89 12.20
CA ASP A 199 1.22 19.19 10.76
C ASP A 199 1.23 17.92 9.87
N SER A 200 1.71 16.81 10.39
CA SER A 200 1.72 15.53 9.66
C SER A 200 0.34 14.87 9.68
N ILE A 201 -0.43 15.04 10.77
CA ILE A 201 -1.80 14.52 10.86
C ILE A 201 -2.74 15.31 9.95
N SER A 202 -2.65 16.64 9.92
CA SER A 202 -3.55 17.49 9.13
C SER A 202 -3.37 17.32 7.61
N ALA A 203 -2.15 17.04 7.14
CA ALA A 203 -1.86 16.80 5.72
C ALA A 203 -2.43 15.48 5.20
N VAL A 204 -2.55 14.48 6.07
CA VAL A 204 -2.92 13.11 5.70
C VAL A 204 -4.42 12.84 5.87
N LEU A 205 -5.07 13.58 6.76
CA LEU A 205 -6.50 13.45 7.07
C LEU A 205 -7.42 13.52 5.84
N PRO A 206 -7.23 14.43 4.85
CA PRO A 206 -8.09 14.50 3.68
C PRO A 206 -7.99 13.24 2.81
N SER A 207 -6.78 12.72 2.61
CA SER A 207 -6.53 11.50 1.84
C SER A 207 -7.12 10.27 2.54
N ALA A 208 -6.95 10.17 3.86
CA ALA A 208 -7.54 9.10 4.67
C ALA A 208 -9.08 9.10 4.59
N LEU A 209 -9.70 10.29 4.67
CA LEU A 209 -11.14 10.46 4.50
C LEU A 209 -11.61 10.07 3.09
N MET A 210 -10.87 10.46 2.05
CA MET A 210 -11.19 10.09 0.66
C MET A 210 -11.10 8.59 0.44
N ILE A 211 -10.07 7.91 0.97
CA ILE A 211 -9.94 6.46 0.88
C ILE A 211 -11.09 5.77 1.62
N LEU A 212 -11.41 6.22 2.84
CA LEU A 212 -12.56 5.66 3.58
C LEU A 212 -13.86 5.86 2.79
N ALA A 213 -14.10 7.07 2.28
CA ALA A 213 -15.26 7.39 1.47
C ALA A 213 -15.33 6.46 0.25
N ALA A 214 -14.23 6.25 -0.46
CA ALA A 214 -14.16 5.30 -1.57
C ALA A 214 -14.47 3.86 -1.12
N VAL A 215 -13.90 3.37 -0.02
CA VAL A 215 -14.17 2.02 0.51
C VAL A 215 -15.64 1.80 0.90
N ILE A 216 -16.34 2.85 1.31
CA ILE A 216 -17.78 2.79 1.65
C ILE A 216 -18.64 2.94 0.40
N LEU A 217 -18.34 3.91 -0.46
CA LEU A 217 -19.16 4.27 -1.61
C LEU A 217 -19.00 3.31 -2.78
N LEU A 218 -17.80 2.78 -3.02
CA LEU A 218 -17.53 1.90 -4.17
C LEU A 218 -18.43 0.65 -4.21
N PRO A 219 -18.63 -0.14 -3.13
CA PRO A 219 -19.53 -1.30 -3.19
C PRO A 219 -20.99 -0.89 -3.41
N ILE A 220 -21.41 0.26 -2.88
CA ILE A 220 -22.77 0.79 -3.06
C ILE A 220 -22.96 1.21 -4.52
N LEU A 221 -22.02 1.98 -5.06
CA LEU A 221 -22.03 2.43 -6.46
C LEU A 221 -22.00 1.24 -7.42
N PHE A 222 -21.21 0.21 -7.11
CA PHE A 222 -21.17 -1.01 -7.91
C PHE A 222 -22.51 -1.74 -7.92
N LYS A 223 -23.17 -1.91 -6.76
CA LYS A 223 -24.53 -2.47 -6.69
C LYS A 223 -25.56 -1.63 -7.44
N LEU A 224 -25.45 -0.30 -7.37
CA LEU A 224 -26.32 0.62 -8.12
C LEU A 224 -26.13 0.45 -9.63
N ILE A 225 -24.89 0.42 -10.11
CA ILE A 225 -24.59 0.20 -11.54
C ILE A 225 -25.10 -1.17 -11.99
N GLN A 226 -24.88 -2.22 -11.21
CA GLN A 226 -25.40 -3.55 -11.54
C GLN A 226 -26.92 -3.58 -11.64
N TYR A 227 -27.62 -2.93 -10.71
CA TYR A 227 -29.08 -2.97 -10.67
C TYR A 227 -29.78 -2.02 -11.67
N PHE A 228 -29.25 -0.82 -11.87
CA PHE A 228 -29.89 0.22 -12.68
C PHE A 228 -29.37 0.29 -14.11
N VAL A 229 -28.15 -0.18 -14.38
CA VAL A 229 -27.56 -0.14 -15.72
C VAL A 229 -27.49 -1.54 -16.31
N LEU A 230 -26.78 -2.45 -15.63
CA LEU A 230 -26.50 -3.77 -16.18
C LEU A 230 -27.76 -4.63 -16.26
N ALA A 231 -28.53 -4.74 -15.18
CA ALA A 231 -29.67 -5.63 -15.15
C ALA A 231 -30.79 -5.27 -16.16
N PRO A 232 -31.15 -3.99 -16.37
CA PRO A 232 -32.11 -3.61 -17.41
C PRO A 232 -31.62 -3.90 -18.83
N ILE A 233 -30.31 -3.78 -19.10
CA ILE A 233 -29.74 -4.16 -20.39
C ILE A 233 -29.96 -5.65 -20.65
N VAL A 234 -29.70 -6.48 -19.64
CA VAL A 234 -29.82 -7.94 -19.73
C VAL A 234 -31.26 -8.39 -19.92
N SER A 235 -32.20 -7.78 -19.21
CA SER A 235 -33.63 -8.13 -19.33
C SER A 235 -34.22 -7.80 -20.70
N ARG A 236 -33.52 -7.03 -21.53
CA ARG A 236 -33.93 -6.69 -22.91
C ARG A 236 -33.27 -7.55 -23.98
N LEU A 237 -32.31 -8.40 -23.60
CA LEU A 237 -31.62 -9.26 -24.55
C LEU A 237 -32.52 -10.41 -25.01
N ALA A 238 -32.25 -10.91 -26.21
CA ALA A 238 -32.98 -12.02 -26.78
C ALA A 238 -32.78 -13.30 -25.95
N PRO A 239 -33.85 -14.08 -25.71
CA PRO A 239 -33.76 -15.28 -24.90
C PRO A 239 -32.90 -16.36 -25.56
N ILE A 240 -32.19 -17.12 -24.72
CA ILE A 240 -31.42 -18.29 -25.07
C ILE A 240 -32.38 -19.46 -25.30
N ARG A 241 -32.37 -20.01 -26.53
CA ARG A 241 -32.87 -21.35 -26.83
C ARG A 241 -31.68 -22.26 -27.13
N LEU A 242 -31.56 -23.38 -26.42
CA LEU A 242 -30.40 -24.26 -26.55
C LEU A 242 -30.52 -25.16 -27.77
N LEU A 243 -31.74 -25.60 -28.07
CA LEU A 243 -32.06 -26.44 -29.21
C LEU A 243 -33.32 -25.89 -29.90
N ALA A 244 -33.45 -26.17 -31.20
CA ALA A 244 -34.64 -25.77 -31.96
C ALA A 244 -35.84 -26.59 -31.49
N ALA A 245 -37.02 -25.94 -31.41
CA ALA A 245 -38.27 -26.63 -31.13
C ALA A 245 -38.49 -27.70 -32.20
N SER A 246 -38.50 -28.96 -31.79
CA SER A 246 -38.64 -30.09 -32.69
C SER A 246 -39.97 -30.77 -32.36
N PRO A 247 -40.91 -30.90 -33.33
CA PRO A 247 -42.28 -31.31 -33.07
C PRO A 247 -42.40 -32.73 -32.48
N ASN A 248 -41.36 -33.55 -32.57
CA ASN A 248 -41.32 -34.92 -32.04
C ASN A 248 -40.63 -35.07 -30.67
N HIS A 249 -40.15 -33.99 -30.04
CA HIS A 249 -39.31 -34.06 -28.84
C HIS A 249 -40.06 -33.63 -27.57
N ALA A 250 -41.33 -34.04 -27.44
CA ALA A 250 -42.10 -33.79 -26.23
C ALA A 250 -41.37 -34.39 -25.02
N PHE A 251 -41.02 -33.50 -24.10
CA PHE A 251 -40.12 -33.67 -22.96
C PHE A 251 -40.46 -34.87 -22.07
N ILE A 252 -41.73 -35.30 -22.06
CA ILE A 252 -42.27 -36.33 -21.18
C ILE A 252 -43.45 -36.97 -21.90
N ASP A 253 -43.61 -38.28 -21.73
CA ASP A 253 -44.75 -39.10 -22.15
C ASP A 253 -46.09 -38.33 -22.14
N GLU A 254 -46.98 -38.60 -23.11
CA GLU A 254 -48.33 -38.03 -23.20
C GLU A 254 -49.14 -38.21 -21.89
N GLN A 255 -48.70 -39.09 -20.99
CA GLN A 255 -49.27 -39.28 -19.66
C GLN A 255 -48.99 -38.13 -18.67
N LEU A 256 -47.85 -37.44 -18.74
CA LEU A 256 -47.58 -36.28 -17.86
C LEU A 256 -48.25 -35.00 -18.38
N HIS A 257 -48.50 -34.92 -19.69
CA HIS A 257 -49.10 -33.76 -20.37
C HIS A 257 -50.51 -33.39 -19.90
N ARG A 258 -51.20 -34.24 -19.12
CA ARG A 258 -52.59 -33.95 -18.69
C ARG A 258 -52.80 -33.85 -17.18
N HIS A 259 -51.88 -34.33 -16.32
CA HIS A 259 -52.22 -34.55 -14.90
C HIS A 259 -51.15 -34.10 -13.86
N THR A 260 -49.97 -33.62 -14.25
CA THR A 260 -48.86 -33.46 -13.30
C THR A 260 -48.13 -32.11 -13.41
N VAL A 261 -48.90 -31.03 -13.33
CA VAL A 261 -48.39 -29.68 -13.06
C VAL A 261 -48.52 -29.41 -11.57
N GLY A 262 -47.45 -28.91 -10.94
CA GLY A 262 -47.40 -28.67 -9.50
C GLY A 262 -46.35 -29.52 -8.79
N HIS A 263 -46.61 -29.88 -7.54
CA HIS A 263 -45.68 -30.59 -6.67
C HIS A 263 -45.60 -32.09 -7.03
N ILE A 264 -44.43 -32.58 -7.45
CA ILE A 264 -44.24 -33.96 -7.96
C ILE A 264 -43.34 -34.85 -7.08
N SER A 265 -42.71 -34.28 -6.06
CA SER A 265 -41.70 -34.95 -5.25
C SER A 265 -42.27 -35.64 -4.02
N GLN A 266 -41.50 -36.59 -3.49
CA GLN A 266 -41.80 -37.33 -2.27
C GLN A 266 -40.52 -37.49 -1.41
N PRO A 267 -40.62 -37.47 -0.06
CA PRO A 267 -39.48 -37.68 0.84
C PRO A 267 -38.81 -39.06 0.69
N SER A 268 -39.59 -40.07 0.32
CA SER A 268 -39.10 -41.41 0.00
C SER A 268 -39.79 -41.92 -1.25
N LEU A 269 -39.02 -42.48 -2.17
CA LEU A 269 -39.46 -42.95 -3.46
C LEU A 269 -39.19 -44.45 -3.58
N THR A 270 -40.22 -45.23 -3.90
CA THR A 270 -40.06 -46.66 -4.19
C THR A 270 -40.07 -46.86 -5.70
N ILE A 271 -38.95 -47.28 -6.26
CA ILE A 271 -38.81 -47.58 -7.68
C ILE A 271 -38.83 -49.09 -7.92
N GLN A 272 -39.38 -49.51 -9.05
CA GLN A 272 -39.29 -50.88 -9.52
C GLN A 272 -38.18 -50.97 -10.57
N LEU A 273 -37.10 -51.69 -10.27
CA LEU A 273 -36.00 -51.95 -11.19
C LEU A 273 -36.32 -53.20 -12.01
N ALA A 274 -36.45 -53.05 -13.33
CA ALA A 274 -36.67 -54.16 -14.24
C ALA A 274 -35.37 -54.94 -14.52
N PRO A 275 -35.43 -56.23 -14.90
CA PRO A 275 -34.27 -57.06 -15.18
C PRO A 275 -33.28 -56.50 -16.21
N ARG A 276 -33.77 -55.68 -17.14
CA ARG A 276 -32.99 -55.08 -18.22
C ARG A 276 -32.46 -53.70 -17.89
N ASP A 277 -32.83 -53.16 -16.74
CA ASP A 277 -32.43 -51.83 -16.31
C ASP A 277 -31.33 -51.92 -15.26
N GLU A 278 -30.59 -50.83 -15.15
CA GLU A 278 -29.64 -50.59 -14.08
C GLU A 278 -29.86 -49.21 -13.48
N LEU A 279 -29.73 -49.16 -12.16
CA LEU A 279 -29.82 -47.94 -11.39
C LEU A 279 -28.40 -47.45 -11.05
N LEU A 280 -28.11 -46.21 -11.42
CA LEU A 280 -26.93 -45.48 -10.99
C LEU A 280 -27.37 -44.40 -10.02
N ILE A 281 -27.03 -44.51 -8.75
CA ILE A 281 -27.48 -43.54 -7.73
C ILE A 281 -26.33 -43.14 -6.81
N HIS A 282 -26.36 -41.89 -6.34
CA HIS A 282 -25.44 -41.46 -5.30
C HIS A 282 -25.72 -42.24 -3.99
N PRO A 283 -24.68 -42.70 -3.27
CA PRO A 283 -24.82 -43.59 -2.12
C PRO A 283 -25.73 -43.04 -1.02
N ASP A 284 -25.75 -41.71 -0.83
CA ASP A 284 -26.57 -41.05 0.18
C ASP A 284 -28.08 -41.20 -0.04
N TYR A 285 -28.53 -41.61 -1.23
CA TYR A 285 -29.96 -41.74 -1.54
C TYR A 285 -30.46 -43.18 -1.51
N LEU A 286 -29.58 -44.17 -1.34
CA LEU A 286 -29.95 -45.58 -1.34
C LEU A 286 -30.30 -46.04 0.07
N GLN A 287 -31.60 -46.19 0.37
CA GLN A 287 -32.07 -46.60 1.69
C GLN A 287 -32.11 -48.12 1.86
N SER A 288 -32.78 -48.81 0.92
CA SER A 288 -32.93 -50.26 0.98
C SER A 288 -33.02 -50.86 -0.42
N PHE A 289 -32.51 -52.09 -0.57
CA PHE A 289 -32.53 -52.87 -1.79
C PHE A 289 -32.62 -54.36 -1.44
N SER A 290 -33.04 -55.18 -2.40
CA SER A 290 -33.20 -56.62 -2.20
C SER A 290 -31.86 -57.36 -2.17
N LYS A 291 -31.80 -58.51 -1.51
CA LYS A 291 -30.61 -59.39 -1.49
C LYS A 291 -30.24 -59.91 -2.90
N TYR A 292 -31.21 -59.95 -3.81
CA TYR A 292 -31.00 -60.45 -5.17
C TYR A 292 -30.39 -59.39 -6.11
N ALA A 293 -30.28 -58.12 -5.67
CA ALA A 293 -29.60 -57.08 -6.42
C ALA A 293 -28.08 -57.20 -6.28
N HIS A 294 -27.38 -57.16 -7.40
CA HIS A 294 -25.94 -57.02 -7.44
C HIS A 294 -25.56 -55.55 -7.30
N LYS A 295 -24.80 -55.24 -6.24
CA LYS A 295 -24.28 -53.91 -5.95
C LYS A 295 -22.82 -53.82 -6.39
N SER A 296 -22.51 -52.82 -7.21
CA SER A 296 -21.14 -52.50 -7.62
C SER A 296 -20.91 -50.99 -7.58
N THR A 297 -19.65 -50.56 -7.58
CA THR A 297 -19.29 -49.14 -7.57
C THR A 297 -18.96 -48.67 -8.97
N GLN A 298 -19.56 -47.57 -9.39
CA GLN A 298 -19.22 -46.85 -10.61
C GLN A 298 -18.69 -45.45 -10.24
N TRP A 299 -17.43 -45.19 -10.55
CA TRP A 299 -16.76 -43.96 -10.09
C TRP A 299 -17.33 -42.67 -10.68
N LEU A 300 -17.85 -42.70 -11.90
CA LEU A 300 -18.35 -41.53 -12.65
C LEU A 300 -19.60 -41.90 -13.43
N LEU A 301 -20.57 -40.98 -13.54
CA LEU A 301 -21.77 -41.20 -14.39
C LEU A 301 -21.38 -41.49 -15.84
N ASN A 302 -20.51 -40.67 -16.42
CA ASN A 302 -20.01 -40.86 -17.78
C ASN A 302 -18.51 -40.53 -17.80
N PRO A 303 -17.62 -41.51 -18.10
CA PRO A 303 -16.18 -41.31 -18.08
C PRO A 303 -15.68 -40.32 -19.15
N GLN A 304 -16.48 -40.00 -20.17
CA GLN A 304 -16.15 -39.00 -21.20
C GLN A 304 -16.26 -37.55 -20.69
N ILE A 305 -16.91 -37.33 -19.54
CA ILE A 305 -17.09 -36.01 -18.95
C ILE A 305 -16.70 -36.00 -17.45
N PRO A 306 -15.46 -36.38 -17.09
CA PRO A 306 -15.08 -36.69 -15.71
C PRO A 306 -15.21 -35.50 -14.77
N LEU A 307 -14.76 -34.31 -15.21
CA LEU A 307 -14.89 -33.07 -14.43
C LEU A 307 -16.35 -32.68 -14.18
N THR A 308 -17.23 -33.00 -15.14
CA THR A 308 -18.65 -32.69 -15.03
C THR A 308 -19.35 -33.65 -14.07
N SER A 309 -19.03 -34.94 -14.14
CA SER A 309 -19.56 -35.93 -13.20
C SER A 309 -19.10 -35.62 -11.78
N TRP A 310 -17.85 -35.19 -11.59
CA TRP A 310 -17.35 -34.73 -10.29
C TRP A 310 -18.07 -33.48 -9.77
N ALA A 311 -18.18 -32.45 -10.61
CA ALA A 311 -18.90 -31.22 -10.31
C ALA A 311 -20.37 -31.45 -9.91
N ALA A 312 -21.01 -32.42 -10.54
CA ALA A 312 -22.39 -32.79 -10.28
C ALA A 312 -22.60 -33.55 -8.97
N GLY A 313 -21.53 -33.90 -8.25
CA GLY A 313 -21.61 -34.88 -7.17
C GLY A 313 -21.94 -36.29 -7.68
N LEU A 314 -21.91 -36.52 -8.99
CA LEU A 314 -22.18 -37.82 -9.62
C LEU A 314 -20.91 -38.66 -9.72
N VAL A 315 -20.22 -38.72 -8.59
CA VAL A 315 -19.04 -39.52 -8.35
C VAL A 315 -19.35 -40.58 -7.33
N THR A 316 -18.58 -41.67 -7.34
CA THR A 316 -18.76 -42.78 -6.39
C THR A 316 -20.20 -43.32 -6.39
N LEU A 317 -20.81 -43.41 -7.58
CA LEU A 317 -22.16 -43.91 -7.75
C LEU A 317 -22.24 -45.39 -7.40
N VAL A 318 -23.36 -45.76 -6.80
CA VAL A 318 -23.75 -47.15 -6.61
C VAL A 318 -24.48 -47.61 -7.87
N LYS A 319 -23.95 -48.63 -8.52
CA LYS A 319 -24.60 -49.34 -9.61
C LYS A 319 -25.33 -50.57 -9.08
N LEU A 320 -26.65 -50.58 -9.25
CA LEU A 320 -27.54 -51.67 -8.87
C LEU A 320 -28.11 -52.32 -10.11
N GLN A 321 -27.98 -53.65 -10.17
CA GLN A 321 -28.49 -54.49 -11.24
C GLN A 321 -29.23 -55.68 -10.60
N SER A 322 -30.37 -56.06 -11.13
CA SER A 322 -31.06 -57.29 -10.71
C SER A 322 -31.61 -58.04 -11.90
N ASP A 323 -31.54 -59.37 -11.89
CA ASP A 323 -32.12 -60.22 -12.93
C ASP A 323 -33.63 -60.50 -12.70
N LYS A 324 -34.20 -59.96 -11.62
CA LYS A 324 -35.62 -60.01 -11.29
C LYS A 324 -36.17 -58.59 -11.16
N ASN A 325 -37.49 -58.47 -11.25
CA ASN A 325 -38.16 -57.23 -10.85
C ASN A 325 -37.93 -57.01 -9.36
N GLU A 326 -37.31 -55.89 -9.01
CA GLU A 326 -37.00 -55.55 -7.63
C GLU A 326 -37.55 -54.19 -7.23
N HIS A 327 -37.98 -54.09 -5.98
CA HIS A 327 -38.34 -52.81 -5.39
C HIS A 327 -37.14 -52.25 -4.63
N ILE A 328 -36.77 -51.02 -4.96
CA ILE A 328 -35.67 -50.28 -4.33
C ILE A 328 -36.27 -49.04 -3.69
N GLN A 329 -35.90 -48.79 -2.44
CA GLN A 329 -36.36 -47.61 -1.72
C GLN A 329 -35.25 -46.56 -1.69
N LEU A 330 -35.61 -45.36 -2.15
CA LEU A 330 -34.72 -44.22 -2.25
C LEU A 330 -35.21 -43.13 -1.29
N ALA A 331 -34.30 -42.56 -0.52
CA ALA A 331 -34.55 -41.42 0.35
C ALA A 331 -33.21 -40.78 0.70
N SER A 332 -33.18 -39.46 0.92
CA SER A 332 -31.95 -38.81 1.37
C SER A 332 -31.60 -39.26 2.79
N MET A 333 -30.41 -39.87 2.97
CA MET A 333 -29.91 -40.29 4.28
C MET A 333 -29.22 -39.15 5.04
N SER A 334 -28.78 -38.11 4.33
CA SER A 334 -28.01 -37.01 4.91
C SER A 334 -28.86 -35.77 5.19
N ASN A 335 -29.87 -35.49 4.36
CA ASN A 335 -30.73 -34.32 4.51
C ASN A 335 -32.22 -34.70 4.51
N PRO A 336 -32.92 -34.62 5.67
CA PRO A 336 -34.33 -35.02 5.77
C PRO A 336 -35.30 -34.08 5.02
N LEU A 337 -34.83 -32.91 4.56
CA LEU A 337 -35.65 -31.93 3.83
C LEU A 337 -35.54 -32.08 2.32
N GLU A 338 -34.68 -32.98 1.83
CA GLU A 338 -34.59 -33.30 0.40
C GLU A 338 -35.69 -34.28 0.00
N GLU A 339 -36.40 -33.94 -1.06
CA GLU A 339 -37.37 -34.83 -1.68
C GLU A 339 -36.89 -35.26 -3.07
N LEU A 340 -37.37 -36.43 -3.50
CA LEU A 340 -36.99 -37.07 -4.76
C LEU A 340 -38.17 -37.11 -5.73
N ALA A 341 -37.88 -36.97 -7.02
CA ALA A 341 -38.84 -37.23 -8.09
C ALA A 341 -38.16 -37.97 -9.25
N VAL A 342 -38.95 -38.72 -10.02
CA VAL A 342 -38.50 -39.41 -11.24
C VAL A 342 -39.01 -38.65 -12.44
N LEU A 343 -38.09 -38.27 -13.33
CA LEU A 343 -38.38 -37.69 -14.63
C LEU A 343 -38.07 -38.73 -15.70
N SER A 344 -39.11 -39.31 -16.30
CA SER A 344 -38.97 -40.23 -17.42
C SER A 344 -38.64 -39.46 -18.70
N LEU A 345 -37.54 -39.83 -19.36
CA LEU A 345 -37.10 -39.29 -20.65
C LEU A 345 -37.23 -40.38 -21.74
N PRO A 346 -38.33 -40.37 -22.52
CA PRO A 346 -38.50 -41.26 -23.67
C PRO A 346 -37.45 -41.05 -24.77
N ALA A 347 -37.46 -41.94 -25.76
CA ALA A 347 -36.62 -41.84 -26.95
C ALA A 347 -36.79 -40.47 -27.62
N GLY A 348 -35.68 -39.80 -27.91
CA GLY A 348 -35.69 -38.47 -28.53
C GLY A 348 -36.07 -37.32 -27.60
N SER A 349 -36.44 -37.54 -26.34
CA SER A 349 -36.64 -36.46 -25.38
C SER A 349 -35.31 -35.93 -24.82
N GLN A 350 -35.29 -34.66 -24.42
CA GLN A 350 -34.07 -33.99 -23.99
C GLN A 350 -34.36 -33.03 -22.84
N VAL A 351 -33.50 -33.01 -21.83
CA VAL A 351 -33.64 -32.12 -20.68
C VAL A 351 -32.35 -31.45 -20.27
N VAL A 352 -32.45 -30.15 -20.02
CA VAL A 352 -31.40 -29.42 -19.32
C VAL A 352 -31.60 -29.66 -17.84
N CYS A 353 -30.63 -30.28 -17.18
CA CYS A 353 -30.66 -30.51 -15.74
C CYS A 353 -29.39 -29.97 -15.11
N LYS A 354 -29.53 -29.19 -14.03
CA LYS A 354 -28.37 -28.71 -13.30
C LYS A 354 -27.69 -29.89 -12.60
N PRO A 355 -26.35 -29.94 -12.63
CA PRO A 355 -25.58 -30.99 -11.98
C PRO A 355 -26.04 -31.32 -10.55
N ARG A 356 -26.26 -30.29 -9.73
CA ARG A 356 -26.67 -30.42 -8.31
C ARG A 356 -28.05 -31.06 -8.10
N ALA A 357 -28.92 -31.04 -9.10
CA ALA A 357 -30.29 -31.51 -9.01
C ALA A 357 -30.39 -33.02 -9.25
N LEU A 358 -29.32 -33.69 -9.71
CA LEU A 358 -29.36 -35.11 -10.02
C LEU A 358 -28.93 -35.95 -8.81
N ALA A 359 -29.78 -36.89 -8.40
CA ALA A 359 -29.47 -37.89 -7.38
C ALA A 359 -29.08 -39.24 -8.02
N GLY A 360 -29.64 -39.56 -9.19
CA GLY A 360 -29.35 -40.80 -9.90
C GLY A 360 -30.00 -40.87 -11.29
N VAL A 361 -29.76 -41.98 -11.99
CA VAL A 361 -30.32 -42.28 -13.30
C VAL A 361 -30.66 -43.77 -13.38
N ILE A 362 -31.82 -44.09 -13.95
CA ILE A 362 -32.20 -45.44 -14.36
C ILE A 362 -32.03 -45.52 -15.87
N LYS A 363 -31.30 -46.52 -16.35
CA LYS A 363 -31.05 -46.72 -17.78
C LYS A 363 -31.04 -48.19 -18.12
N GLN A 364 -31.22 -48.52 -19.39
CA GLN A 364 -31.04 -49.88 -19.84
C GLN A 364 -29.59 -50.33 -19.64
N ARG A 365 -29.39 -51.59 -19.26
CA ARG A 365 -28.07 -52.21 -19.13
C ARG A 365 -27.25 -51.98 -20.40
N GLU A 366 -25.95 -51.73 -20.21
CA GLU A 366 -24.95 -51.51 -21.26
C GLU A 366 -25.14 -50.23 -22.11
N HIS A 367 -26.23 -49.50 -21.96
CA HIS A 367 -26.46 -48.23 -22.67
C HIS A 367 -25.95 -47.06 -21.82
N ALA A 368 -24.94 -46.33 -22.31
CA ALA A 368 -24.44 -45.15 -21.61
C ALA A 368 -25.43 -43.99 -21.66
N VAL A 369 -25.54 -43.21 -20.58
CA VAL A 369 -26.33 -41.97 -20.59
C VAL A 369 -25.67 -40.97 -21.52
N TYR A 370 -26.37 -40.58 -22.58
CA TYR A 370 -25.88 -39.57 -23.50
C TYR A 370 -26.11 -38.17 -22.92
N VAL A 371 -25.00 -37.48 -22.63
CA VAL A 371 -25.01 -36.11 -22.09
C VAL A 371 -24.23 -35.21 -23.04
N SER A 372 -24.92 -34.24 -23.63
CA SER A 372 -24.32 -33.23 -24.48
C SER A 372 -24.04 -31.94 -23.71
N ARG A 373 -23.05 -31.17 -24.16
CA ARG A 373 -22.56 -29.96 -23.50
C ARG A 373 -22.76 -28.77 -24.42
N HIS A 374 -23.51 -27.78 -23.97
CA HIS A 374 -23.78 -26.56 -24.72
C HIS A 374 -23.12 -25.37 -24.03
N TRP A 375 -22.08 -24.82 -24.67
CA TRP A 375 -21.37 -23.65 -24.20
C TRP A 375 -21.99 -22.37 -24.75
N ARG A 376 -22.17 -21.35 -23.90
CA ARG A 376 -22.73 -20.04 -24.28
C ARG A 376 -21.75 -18.91 -24.01
N LEU A 377 -20.53 -19.06 -24.49
CA LEU A 377 -19.43 -18.09 -24.29
C LEU A 377 -19.68 -16.72 -24.95
N PHE A 378 -20.56 -16.65 -25.95
CA PHE A 378 -20.91 -15.39 -26.64
C PHE A 378 -22.22 -14.77 -26.16
N SER A 379 -22.79 -15.24 -25.03
CA SER A 379 -24.02 -14.69 -24.47
C SER A 379 -23.75 -13.89 -23.20
N LEU A 380 -24.18 -12.62 -23.18
CA LEU A 380 -24.08 -11.79 -21.99
C LEU A 380 -24.89 -12.37 -20.82
N HIS A 381 -26.03 -13.03 -21.10
CA HIS A 381 -26.80 -13.73 -20.07
C HIS A 381 -25.94 -14.74 -19.30
N ALA A 382 -25.15 -15.53 -20.02
CA ALA A 382 -24.33 -16.59 -19.45
C ALA A 382 -23.13 -16.03 -18.66
N TRP A 383 -22.52 -14.93 -19.12
CA TRP A 383 -21.41 -14.28 -18.40
C TRP A 383 -21.84 -13.64 -17.09
N LEU A 384 -23.04 -13.07 -17.03
CA LEU A 384 -23.50 -12.35 -15.84
C LEU A 384 -24.02 -13.25 -14.74
N THR A 385 -24.53 -14.43 -15.09
CA THR A 385 -24.91 -15.47 -14.12
C THR A 385 -23.78 -16.46 -13.88
N LEU A 386 -22.67 -16.32 -14.61
CA LEU A 386 -21.58 -17.29 -14.71
C LEU A 386 -22.06 -18.69 -15.15
N GLN A 387 -23.27 -18.83 -15.71
CA GLN A 387 -23.78 -20.10 -16.24
C GLN A 387 -23.35 -20.29 -17.70
N LEU A 388 -22.04 -20.49 -17.91
CA LEU A 388 -21.46 -20.58 -19.25
C LEU A 388 -21.74 -21.91 -19.97
N ARG A 389 -22.22 -22.91 -19.23
CA ARG A 389 -22.35 -24.29 -19.71
C ARG A 389 -23.67 -24.92 -19.25
N TYR A 390 -24.37 -25.51 -20.21
CA TYR A 390 -25.59 -26.28 -19.99
C TYR A 390 -25.35 -27.75 -20.32
N LEU A 391 -25.87 -28.63 -19.47
CA LEU A 391 -25.85 -30.07 -19.66
C LEU A 391 -27.22 -30.53 -20.10
N VAL A 392 -27.27 -31.13 -21.28
CA VAL A 392 -28.50 -31.69 -21.84
C VAL A 392 -28.39 -33.20 -21.78
N PHE A 393 -29.27 -33.81 -21.00
CA PHE A 393 -29.48 -35.26 -20.92
C PHE A 393 -30.45 -35.67 -22.01
N HIS A 394 -30.13 -36.75 -22.72
CA HIS A 394 -30.96 -37.31 -23.77
C HIS A 394 -31.58 -38.63 -23.28
N GLY A 395 -32.84 -38.90 -23.64
CA GLY A 395 -33.45 -40.21 -23.44
C GLY A 395 -32.76 -41.31 -24.26
N GLU A 396 -33.02 -42.60 -24.06
CA GLU A 396 -34.05 -43.30 -23.28
C GLU A 396 -33.59 -43.60 -21.83
N CYS A 397 -33.93 -42.75 -20.86
CA CYS A 397 -33.56 -42.99 -19.45
C CYS A 397 -34.55 -42.33 -18.48
N GLN A 398 -34.47 -42.65 -17.19
CA GLN A 398 -35.21 -41.94 -16.15
C GLN A 398 -34.22 -41.22 -15.24
N LEU A 399 -34.38 -39.92 -15.07
CA LEU A 399 -33.56 -39.13 -14.15
C LEU A 399 -34.23 -39.10 -12.78
N ILE A 400 -33.47 -39.40 -11.74
CA ILE A 400 -33.89 -39.20 -10.37
C ILE A 400 -33.35 -37.84 -9.94
N VAL A 401 -34.26 -36.89 -9.80
CA VAL A 401 -33.96 -35.52 -9.40
C VAL A 401 -34.27 -35.30 -7.93
N LYS A 402 -33.49 -34.43 -7.32
CA LYS A 402 -33.65 -33.99 -5.94
C LYS A 402 -33.92 -32.49 -5.86
N GLY A 403 -34.71 -32.10 -4.87
CA GLY A 403 -34.99 -30.70 -4.57
C GLY A 403 -35.26 -30.51 -3.09
N HIS A 404 -34.98 -29.32 -2.58
CA HIS A 404 -35.17 -29.00 -1.18
C HIS A 404 -36.60 -28.50 -0.90
N HIS A 405 -37.28 -29.14 0.06
CA HIS A 405 -38.71 -28.95 0.37
C HIS A 405 -39.67 -29.17 -0.81
N GLY A 406 -39.23 -29.96 -1.78
CA GLY A 406 -40.06 -30.40 -2.89
C GLY A 406 -39.67 -29.84 -4.25
N ILE A 407 -40.22 -30.46 -5.29
CA ILE A 407 -39.96 -30.17 -6.70
C ILE A 407 -41.28 -29.84 -7.37
N ILE A 408 -41.33 -28.66 -7.98
CA ILE A 408 -42.48 -28.14 -8.70
C ILE A 408 -42.18 -28.18 -10.19
N VAL A 409 -43.12 -28.70 -10.98
CA VAL A 409 -43.06 -28.74 -12.45
C VAL A 409 -44.14 -27.84 -13.02
N GLU A 410 -43.77 -27.00 -13.99
CA GLU A 410 -44.69 -26.08 -14.66
C GLU A 410 -44.45 -26.02 -16.18
N HIS A 411 -45.51 -25.76 -16.93
CA HIS A 411 -45.44 -25.56 -18.37
C HIS A 411 -44.86 -24.18 -18.70
N ALA A 412 -44.03 -24.15 -19.74
CA ALA A 412 -43.72 -22.91 -20.41
C ALA A 412 -44.98 -22.39 -21.08
N GLY A 413 -45.39 -21.18 -20.68
CA GLY A 413 -46.52 -20.46 -21.25
C GLY A 413 -46.22 -18.97 -21.18
N GLU A 414 -47.02 -18.23 -20.41
CA GLU A 414 -46.69 -16.86 -20.04
C GLU A 414 -45.34 -16.79 -19.31
N ALA A 415 -44.66 -15.65 -19.49
CA ALA A 415 -43.32 -15.49 -18.98
C ALA A 415 -43.29 -15.53 -17.46
N ARG A 416 -42.67 -16.57 -16.89
CA ARG A 416 -42.62 -16.79 -15.44
C ARG A 416 -41.22 -16.62 -14.90
N LEU A 417 -41.12 -15.97 -13.74
CA LEU A 417 -39.87 -15.70 -13.03
C LEU A 417 -39.66 -16.73 -11.93
N VAL A 418 -38.49 -17.36 -11.93
CA VAL A 418 -38.03 -18.31 -10.92
C VAL A 418 -36.69 -17.85 -10.37
N GLN A 419 -36.46 -17.99 -9.07
CA GLN A 419 -35.17 -17.64 -8.48
C GLN A 419 -34.07 -18.56 -9.04
N GLN A 420 -32.93 -18.01 -9.46
CA GLN A 420 -31.90 -18.79 -10.18
C GLN A 420 -31.32 -19.94 -9.38
N GLN A 421 -31.33 -19.80 -8.05
CA GLN A 421 -30.90 -20.85 -7.14
C GLN A 421 -31.90 -22.00 -7.10
N ALA A 422 -33.21 -21.71 -7.24
CA ALA A 422 -34.27 -22.70 -7.19
C ALA A 422 -34.44 -23.48 -8.51
N THR A 423 -34.07 -22.90 -9.66
CA THR A 423 -34.17 -23.61 -10.95
C THR A 423 -33.33 -24.89 -10.93
N LEU A 424 -33.95 -26.04 -11.16
CA LEU A 424 -33.29 -27.35 -11.23
C LEU A 424 -33.05 -27.79 -12.68
N GLY A 425 -34.01 -27.55 -13.57
CA GLY A 425 -33.89 -27.89 -14.99
C GLY A 425 -35.06 -27.43 -15.83
N PHE A 426 -34.92 -27.56 -17.15
CA PHE A 426 -35.91 -27.09 -18.13
C PHE A 426 -35.73 -27.78 -19.50
N SER A 427 -36.77 -27.71 -20.33
CA SER A 427 -36.72 -28.19 -21.72
C SER A 427 -35.83 -27.28 -22.59
N PRO A 428 -34.94 -27.83 -23.43
CA PRO A 428 -33.92 -27.06 -24.14
C PRO A 428 -34.48 -26.13 -25.24
N ASP A 429 -35.74 -26.30 -25.62
CA ASP A 429 -36.51 -25.55 -26.61
C ASP A 429 -37.20 -24.29 -26.03
N ILE A 430 -37.30 -24.18 -24.71
CA ILE A 430 -37.88 -23.02 -24.01
C ILE A 430 -37.01 -21.78 -24.21
N ALA A 431 -37.65 -20.62 -24.32
CA ALA A 431 -36.97 -19.33 -24.31
C ALA A 431 -36.56 -18.96 -22.87
N TYR A 432 -35.30 -19.26 -22.53
CA TYR A 432 -34.67 -18.94 -21.25
C TYR A 432 -34.01 -17.56 -21.31
N SER A 433 -34.25 -16.70 -20.32
CA SER A 433 -33.55 -15.42 -20.19
C SER A 433 -33.35 -15.03 -18.73
N ASN A 434 -32.53 -14.01 -18.47
CA ASN A 434 -32.34 -13.47 -17.13
C ASN A 434 -33.14 -12.18 -16.97
N TYR A 435 -33.99 -12.13 -15.96
CA TYR A 435 -34.78 -10.96 -15.64
C TYR A 435 -34.32 -10.33 -14.32
N ARG A 436 -34.26 -9.01 -14.25
CA ARG A 436 -33.86 -8.30 -13.03
C ARG A 436 -34.85 -8.57 -11.90
N CYS A 437 -34.36 -8.76 -10.67
CA CYS A 437 -35.23 -8.76 -9.48
C CYS A 437 -36.02 -7.45 -9.36
N GLU A 438 -37.26 -7.53 -8.89
CA GLU A 438 -38.19 -6.40 -8.92
C GLU A 438 -37.75 -5.26 -7.98
N THR A 439 -37.20 -5.60 -6.81
CA THR A 439 -36.93 -4.62 -5.76
C THR A 439 -35.43 -4.46 -5.49
N PHE A 440 -34.94 -3.24 -5.65
CA PHE A 440 -33.54 -2.90 -5.37
C PHE A 440 -33.16 -3.22 -3.92
N ILE A 441 -34.06 -2.94 -2.97
CA ILE A 441 -33.77 -3.08 -1.55
C ILE A 441 -33.51 -4.54 -1.16
N SER A 442 -34.27 -5.50 -1.70
CA SER A 442 -34.03 -6.92 -1.44
C SER A 442 -32.68 -7.37 -1.99
N TYR A 443 -32.29 -6.92 -3.18
CA TYR A 443 -30.95 -7.15 -3.74
C TYR A 443 -29.83 -6.45 -2.94
N TYR A 444 -30.04 -5.20 -2.53
CA TYR A 444 -29.07 -4.43 -1.76
C TYR A 444 -28.78 -5.08 -0.40
N LEU A 445 -29.83 -5.57 0.26
CA LEU A 445 -29.74 -6.33 1.51
C LEU A 445 -29.26 -7.78 1.32
N GLY A 446 -29.15 -8.26 0.07
CA GLY A 446 -28.71 -9.62 -0.24
C GLY A 446 -29.73 -10.71 0.07
N LYS A 447 -31.02 -10.35 0.14
CA LYS A 447 -32.14 -11.31 0.26
C LYS A 447 -32.44 -11.98 -1.08
N ASP A 448 -32.41 -11.20 -2.16
CA ASP A 448 -32.64 -11.68 -3.52
C ASP A 448 -31.37 -11.60 -4.36
N SER A 449 -31.22 -12.52 -5.32
CA SER A 449 -30.21 -12.43 -6.37
C SER A 449 -30.54 -11.28 -7.33
N LEU A 450 -29.51 -10.72 -7.98
CA LEU A 450 -29.70 -9.64 -8.97
C LEU A 450 -30.65 -10.03 -10.09
N PHE A 451 -30.57 -11.31 -10.51
CA PHE A 451 -31.34 -11.89 -11.59
C PHE A 451 -32.23 -13.01 -11.08
N ASN A 452 -33.35 -13.19 -11.76
CA ASN A 452 -34.24 -14.34 -11.76
C ASN A 452 -34.16 -14.99 -13.14
N ASP A 453 -34.33 -16.30 -13.17
CA ASP A 453 -34.49 -17.06 -14.42
C ASP A 453 -35.91 -16.84 -14.94
N GLN A 454 -36.03 -16.43 -16.20
CA GLN A 454 -37.30 -16.24 -16.89
C GLN A 454 -37.50 -17.33 -17.93
N PHE A 455 -38.60 -18.05 -17.82
CA PHE A 455 -39.01 -19.08 -18.77
C PHE A 455 -40.24 -18.62 -19.52
N SER A 456 -40.20 -18.70 -20.85
CA SER A 456 -41.31 -18.36 -21.74
C SER A 456 -41.30 -19.29 -22.95
N GLY A 457 -42.46 -19.56 -23.53
CA GLY A 457 -42.56 -20.42 -24.71
C GLY A 457 -43.96 -20.99 -24.88
N GLU A 458 -44.26 -21.44 -26.10
CA GLU A 458 -45.54 -22.09 -26.41
C GLU A 458 -45.55 -23.56 -25.97
N ALA A 459 -44.37 -24.16 -25.84
CA ALA A 459 -44.18 -25.55 -25.47
C ALA A 459 -42.94 -25.71 -24.58
N GLY A 460 -42.95 -26.77 -23.78
CA GLY A 460 -41.87 -27.13 -22.85
C GLY A 460 -42.29 -27.11 -21.39
N LEU A 461 -41.45 -27.68 -20.54
CA LEU A 461 -41.61 -27.74 -19.09
C LEU A 461 -40.33 -27.25 -18.39
N PHE A 462 -40.50 -26.61 -17.25
CA PHE A 462 -39.39 -26.31 -16.35
C PHE A 462 -39.72 -26.79 -14.95
N PHE A 463 -38.68 -27.10 -14.17
CA PHE A 463 -38.83 -27.60 -12.82
C PHE A 463 -37.83 -26.95 -11.88
N TYR A 464 -38.31 -26.67 -10.67
CA TYR A 464 -37.58 -25.91 -9.67
C TYR A 464 -37.91 -26.43 -8.27
N GLU A 465 -37.02 -26.17 -7.32
CA GLU A 465 -37.24 -26.51 -5.91
C GLU A 465 -38.10 -25.46 -5.20
N GLN A 466 -38.95 -25.90 -4.28
CA GLN A 466 -39.90 -25.02 -3.60
C GLN A 466 -39.21 -24.04 -2.64
N ALA A 467 -38.16 -24.49 -1.96
CA ALA A 467 -37.33 -23.63 -1.12
C ALA A 467 -35.86 -23.83 -1.49
N PRO A 468 -35.19 -22.85 -2.11
CA PRO A 468 -33.80 -23.00 -2.51
C PRO A 468 -32.92 -23.35 -1.31
N HIS A 469 -32.01 -24.30 -1.49
CA HIS A 469 -31.08 -24.67 -0.42
C HIS A 469 -30.19 -23.47 -0.07
N ASP A 470 -30.37 -22.93 1.14
CA ASP A 470 -29.66 -21.75 1.65
C ASP A 470 -28.16 -22.03 1.75
N SER A 471 -27.41 -21.76 0.67
CA SER A 471 -25.93 -21.74 0.71
C SER A 471 -25.39 -20.53 1.50
N THR A 472 -26.28 -19.73 2.10
CA THR A 472 -26.00 -18.57 2.96
C THR A 472 -25.39 -18.97 4.32
N ALA A 473 -25.40 -20.26 4.70
CA ALA A 473 -24.81 -20.77 5.93
C ALA A 473 -23.31 -21.13 5.85
N ALA A 474 -22.59 -20.77 4.78
CA ALA A 474 -21.14 -20.85 4.75
C ALA A 474 -20.53 -19.53 5.24
N GLY A 475 -19.96 -19.55 6.44
CA GLY A 475 -19.58 -18.39 7.25
C GLY A 475 -18.74 -17.30 6.55
N VAL A 476 -18.82 -16.11 7.14
CA VAL A 476 -18.18 -14.83 6.79
C VAL A 476 -16.68 -14.93 6.44
N VAL A 477 -16.00 -16.01 6.85
CA VAL A 477 -14.59 -16.29 6.58
C VAL A 477 -14.31 -16.84 5.16
N LYS A 478 -15.32 -17.38 4.44
CA LYS A 478 -15.14 -17.86 3.04
C LYS A 478 -15.35 -16.79 1.95
N ARG A 479 -15.77 -15.56 2.30
CA ARG A 479 -16.21 -14.54 1.31
C ARG A 479 -15.11 -13.96 0.42
N THR A 480 -13.84 -13.99 0.82
CA THR A 480 -12.75 -13.33 0.05
C THR A 480 -11.95 -14.30 -0.82
N MET A 481 -11.56 -15.47 -0.30
CA MET A 481 -10.86 -16.51 -1.09
C MET A 481 -11.82 -17.51 -1.73
N GLY A 482 -12.92 -17.85 -1.05
CA GLY A 482 -13.93 -18.77 -1.58
C GLY A 482 -14.74 -18.15 -2.72
N GLY A 483 -14.91 -16.83 -2.76
CA GLY A 483 -15.64 -16.15 -3.84
C GLY A 483 -14.94 -16.23 -5.21
N ILE A 484 -13.60 -16.20 -5.25
CA ILE A 484 -12.85 -16.35 -6.50
C ILE A 484 -12.90 -17.81 -6.97
N TRP A 485 -12.72 -18.76 -6.04
CA TRP A 485 -12.80 -20.18 -6.39
C TRP A 485 -14.22 -20.60 -6.80
N ASP A 486 -15.25 -20.09 -6.13
CA ASP A 486 -16.66 -20.29 -6.48
C ASP A 486 -17.02 -19.60 -7.81
N ALA A 487 -16.43 -18.44 -8.12
CA ALA A 487 -16.57 -17.82 -9.43
C ALA A 487 -15.89 -18.65 -10.54
N ILE A 488 -14.70 -19.20 -10.28
CA ILE A 488 -13.99 -20.09 -11.20
C ILE A 488 -14.80 -21.38 -11.41
N LEU A 489 -15.32 -22.00 -10.35
CA LEU A 489 -16.15 -23.20 -10.44
C LEU A 489 -17.46 -22.94 -11.19
N LYS A 490 -18.13 -21.81 -10.93
CA LYS A 490 -19.32 -21.39 -11.68
C LYS A 490 -19.04 -21.19 -13.17
N VAL A 491 -17.90 -20.58 -13.54
CA VAL A 491 -17.45 -20.46 -14.94
C VAL A 491 -17.35 -21.83 -15.62
N PHE A 492 -17.03 -22.90 -14.88
CA PHE A 492 -17.03 -24.27 -15.39
C PHE A 492 -18.40 -24.99 -15.26
N GLY A 493 -19.44 -24.31 -14.77
CA GLY A 493 -20.76 -24.88 -14.50
C GLY A 493 -20.74 -25.91 -13.37
N ILE A 494 -19.97 -25.62 -12.31
CA ILE A 494 -19.81 -26.41 -11.08
C ILE A 494 -20.42 -25.64 -9.92
#